data_AF-A0A8X6L2P2-F1
#
_entry.id   AF-A0A8X6L2P2-F1
#
_cell.length_a   1.000
_cell.length_b   1.000
_cell.length_c   1.000
_cell.angle_alpha   90.00
_cell.angle_beta   90.00
_cell.angle_gamma   90.00
#
_symmetry.space_group_name_H-M   'P 1'
#
loop_
_entity.id
_entity.type
_entity.pdbx_description
1 polymer ?
#
loop_
_entity_poly.entity_id
_entity_poly.type
_entity_poly.pdbx_seq_one_letter_code
_entity_poly.pdbx_strand_id
1 'polypeptide(L)'
;MYEDRRWTLLELERASGIERRNVHRMLRNELHLHKNLLRWVPHALKEVKRWLRYAIWSEHFACLQEDGDQFLSRIFVMDELWTRPYLPELKCQSAEWRHAGSLLPEICK
;
A
#
# COMPACT_ATOMS: atom_id res chain seq x y z
N MET A 1 -9.90 -2.00 21.67
CA MET A 1 -8.96 -3.11 21.46
C MET A 1 -8.73 -3.20 19.95
N TYR A 2 -7.52 -2.89 19.47
CA TYR A 2 -7.21 -3.03 18.04
C TYR A 2 -7.00 -4.52 17.78
N GLU A 3 -8.02 -5.20 17.25
CA GLU A 3 -7.88 -6.58 16.80
C GLU A 3 -6.95 -6.61 15.58
N ASP A 4 -5.86 -7.36 15.68
CA ASP A 4 -4.97 -7.61 14.56
C ASP A 4 -5.75 -8.31 13.44
N ARG A 5 -5.74 -7.77 12.22
CA ARG A 5 -6.46 -8.32 11.05
C ARG A 5 -5.58 -9.17 10.15
N ARG A 6 -4.32 -9.40 10.55
CA ARG A 6 -3.29 -10.10 9.74
C ARG A 6 -3.27 -11.61 9.92
N TRP A 7 -4.40 -12.20 10.32
CA TRP A 7 -4.49 -13.63 10.53
C TRP A 7 -4.26 -14.44 9.25
N THR A 8 -3.39 -15.43 9.37
CA THR A 8 -3.26 -16.49 8.37
C THR A 8 -4.40 -17.49 8.53
N LEU A 9 -4.73 -18.22 7.45
CA LEU A 9 -5.75 -19.27 7.52
C LEU A 9 -5.36 -20.37 8.52
N LEU A 10 -4.06 -20.61 8.71
CA LEU A 10 -3.55 -21.59 9.66
C LEU A 10 -3.76 -21.15 11.12
N GLU A 11 -3.52 -19.87 11.42
CA GLU A 11 -3.77 -19.32 12.76
C GLU A 11 -5.27 -19.33 13.06
N LEU A 12 -6.12 -19.00 12.08
CA LEU A 12 -7.58 -19.07 12.26
C LEU A 12 -8.08 -20.49 12.46
N GLU A 13 -7.56 -21.47 11.71
CA GLU A 13 -7.87 -22.89 11.91
C GLU A 13 -7.48 -23.34 13.32
N ARG A 14 -6.29 -22.99 13.80
CA ARG A 14 -5.83 -23.32 15.15
C ARG A 14 -6.66 -22.63 16.24
N ALA A 15 -7.06 -21.38 16.02
CA ALA A 15 -7.83 -20.61 17.00
C ALA A 15 -9.30 -21.04 17.07
N SER A 16 -9.89 -21.40 15.93
CA SER A 16 -11.31 -21.76 15.84
C SER A 16 -11.60 -23.27 15.90
N GLY A 17 -10.60 -24.12 15.65
CA GLY A 17 -10.77 -25.57 15.49
C GLY A 17 -11.50 -25.97 14.20
N ILE A 18 -11.74 -25.03 13.29
CA ILE A 18 -12.46 -25.24 12.03
C ILE A 18 -11.46 -25.55 10.93
N GLU A 19 -11.74 -26.56 10.10
CA GLU A 19 -10.94 -26.90 8.93
C GLU A 19 -10.68 -25.67 8.06
N ARG A 20 -9.43 -25.50 7.62
CA ARG A 20 -8.97 -24.37 6.78
C ARG A 20 -9.90 -24.01 5.62
N ARG A 21 -10.49 -25.01 4.96
CA ARG A 21 -11.43 -24.82 3.83
C ARG A 21 -12.72 -24.12 4.26
N ASN A 22 -13.26 -24.51 5.41
CA ASN A 22 -14.48 -23.95 5.96
C ASN A 22 -14.23 -22.52 6.48
N VAL A 23 -13.10 -22.27 7.13
CA VAL A 23 -12.67 -20.91 7.51
C VAL A 23 -12.61 -20.00 6.28
N HIS A 24 -11.93 -20.43 5.22
CA HIS A 24 -11.83 -19.65 3.99
C HIS A 24 -13.20 -19.39 3.35
N ARG A 25 -14.10 -20.40 3.35
CA ARG A 25 -15.48 -20.25 2.86
C ARG A 25 -16.24 -19.22 3.68
N MET A 26 -16.18 -19.27 5.00
CA MET A 26 -16.87 -18.33 5.88
C MET A 26 -16.37 -16.90 5.66
N LEU A 27 -15.05 -16.71 5.62
CA LEU A 27 -14.45 -15.39 5.37
C LEU A 27 -14.93 -14.79 4.05
N ARG A 28 -14.91 -15.58 2.96
CA ARG A 28 -15.22 -15.06 1.62
C ARG A 28 -16.72 -14.96 1.32
N ASN A 29 -17.51 -15.94 1.78
CA ASN A 29 -18.91 -16.08 1.38
C ASN A 29 -19.90 -15.56 2.41
N GLU A 30 -19.62 -15.76 3.70
CA GLU A 30 -20.54 -15.32 4.77
C GLU A 30 -20.19 -13.90 5.24
N LEU A 31 -18.89 -13.60 5.38
CA LEU A 31 -18.39 -12.31 5.86
C LEU A 31 -17.97 -11.36 4.74
N HIS A 32 -17.92 -11.84 3.48
CA HIS A 32 -17.51 -11.06 2.31
C HIS A 32 -16.17 -10.32 2.50
N LEU A 33 -15.21 -11.00 3.14
CA LEU A 33 -13.86 -10.53 3.35
C LEU A 33 -12.91 -11.03 2.26
N HIS A 34 -12.00 -10.15 1.86
CA HIS A 34 -10.92 -10.40 0.93
C HIS A 34 -9.59 -10.20 1.63
N LYS A 35 -8.61 -11.05 1.31
CA LYS A 35 -7.24 -10.90 1.81
C LYS A 35 -6.50 -9.92 0.91
N ASN A 36 -6.38 -8.68 1.37
CA ASN A 36 -5.78 -7.58 0.62
C ASN A 36 -4.38 -7.26 1.14
N LEU A 37 -3.45 -7.03 0.21
CA LEU A 37 -2.10 -6.58 0.55
C LEU A 37 -2.12 -5.11 0.95
N LEU A 38 -1.41 -4.78 2.02
CA LEU A 38 -1.11 -3.41 2.41
C LEU A 38 -0.37 -2.68 1.28
N ARG A 39 -0.75 -1.42 1.03
CA ARG A 39 -0.03 -0.53 0.11
C ARG A 39 1.24 -0.05 0.82
N TRP A 40 2.39 -0.27 0.22
CA TRP A 40 3.65 0.29 0.72
C TRP A 40 3.74 1.73 0.23
N VAL A 41 3.86 2.65 1.18
CA VAL A 41 4.05 4.08 0.90
C VAL A 41 5.40 4.46 1.46
N PRO A 42 6.30 5.11 0.67
CA PRO A 42 7.63 5.46 1.16
C PRO A 42 7.60 6.35 2.41
N HIS A 43 6.63 7.26 2.49
CA HIS A 43 6.55 8.23 3.58
C HIS A 43 5.10 8.59 3.89
N ALA A 44 4.73 8.57 5.16
CA ALA A 44 3.50 9.17 5.65
C ALA A 44 3.65 10.71 5.59
N LEU A 45 3.11 11.32 4.54
CA LEU A 45 3.23 12.77 4.34
C LEU A 45 2.35 13.53 5.33
N LYS A 46 2.99 14.37 6.15
CA LYS A 46 2.34 15.44 6.92
C LYS A 46 1.68 16.46 5.98
N GLU A 47 0.63 17.11 6.44
CA GLU A 47 -0.15 18.08 5.65
C GLU A 47 0.72 19.16 4.99
N VAL A 48 1.66 19.75 5.73
CA VAL A 48 2.60 20.76 5.20
C VAL A 48 3.41 20.22 4.00
N LYS A 49 3.90 18.98 4.07
CA LYS A 49 4.66 18.36 2.95
C LYS A 49 3.75 18.08 1.75
N ARG A 50 2.46 17.82 1.96
CA ARG A 50 1.48 17.64 0.87
C ARG A 50 1.24 18.95 0.14
N TRP A 51 1.03 20.04 0.89
CA TRP A 51 0.86 21.37 0.32
C TRP A 51 2.08 21.84 -0.46
N LEU A 52 3.28 21.63 0.09
CA LEU A 52 4.52 21.98 -0.61
C LEU A 52 4.66 21.20 -1.93
N ARG A 53 4.38 19.89 -1.91
CA ARG A 53 4.39 19.06 -3.14
C ARG A 53 3.36 19.53 -4.15
N TYR A 54 2.16 19.88 -3.70
CA TYR A 54 1.11 20.40 -4.57
C TYR A 54 1.55 21.71 -5.23
N ALA A 55 2.09 22.66 -4.45
CA ALA A 55 2.56 23.94 -4.98
C ALA A 55 3.66 23.78 -6.03
N ILE A 56 4.69 22.98 -5.74
CA ILE A 56 5.78 22.70 -6.70
C ILE A 56 5.25 22.01 -7.96
N TRP A 57 4.33 21.05 -7.80
CA TRP A 57 3.72 20.36 -8.93
C TRP A 57 2.91 21.33 -9.80
N SER A 58 2.14 22.23 -9.20
CA SER A 58 1.37 23.24 -9.93
C SER A 58 2.27 24.18 -10.74
N GLU A 59 3.41 24.59 -10.19
CA GLU A 59 4.40 25.41 -10.88
C GLU A 59 5.02 24.67 -12.08
N HIS A 60 5.52 23.45 -11.87
CA HIS A 60 6.07 22.64 -12.95
C HIS A 60 5.03 22.31 -14.02
N PHE A 61 3.77 22.10 -13.63
CA PHE A 61 2.69 21.86 -14.57
C PHE A 61 2.40 23.09 -15.43
N ALA A 62 2.46 24.29 -14.87
CA ALA A 62 2.32 25.53 -15.64
C ALA A 62 3.47 25.67 -16.66
N CYS A 63 4.72 25.45 -16.25
CA CYS A 63 5.86 25.45 -17.17
C CYS A 63 5.72 24.41 -18.28
N LEU A 64 5.19 23.22 -17.98
CA LEU A 64 4.92 22.20 -18.98
C LEU A 64 3.83 22.62 -19.98
N GLN A 65 2.80 23.35 -19.54
CA GLN A 65 1.75 23.86 -20.44
C GLN A 65 2.27 24.95 -21.38
N GLU A 66 3.20 25.77 -20.92
CA GLU A 66 3.78 26.86 -21.71
C GLU A 66 4.87 26.39 -22.68
N ASP A 67 5.87 25.65 -22.18
CA ASP A 67 7.07 25.25 -22.94
C ASP A 67 6.96 23.84 -23.56
N GLY A 68 5.94 23.06 -23.20
CA GLY A 68 5.70 21.70 -23.72
C GLY A 68 6.90 20.77 -23.52
N ASP A 69 7.21 19.96 -24.54
CA ASP A 69 8.30 18.98 -24.49
C ASP A 69 9.69 19.61 -24.33
N GLN A 70 9.87 20.90 -24.65
CA GLN A 70 11.16 21.58 -24.44
C GLN A 70 11.49 21.68 -22.95
N PHE A 71 10.50 21.87 -22.08
CA PHE A 71 10.70 21.88 -20.64
C PHE A 71 11.25 20.53 -20.15
N LEU A 72 10.66 19.43 -20.60
CA LEU A 72 11.10 18.08 -20.24
C LEU A 72 12.52 17.78 -20.72
N SER A 73 12.89 18.27 -21.92
CA SER A 73 14.23 18.06 -22.48
C SER A 73 15.36 18.69 -21.65
N ARG A 74 15.05 19.69 -20.81
CA ARG A 74 16.02 20.36 -19.93
C ARG A 74 16.21 19.64 -18.60
N ILE A 75 15.31 18.72 -18.25
CA ILE A 75 15.35 18.02 -16.95
C ILE A 75 16.19 16.76 -17.11
N PHE A 76 17.31 16.71 -16.39
CA PHE A 76 18.06 15.48 -16.17
C PHE A 76 17.73 14.92 -14.79
N VAL A 77 17.18 13.70 -14.74
CA VAL A 77 16.88 13.01 -13.48
C VAL A 77 17.94 11.95 -13.23
N MET A 78 18.53 11.97 -12.03
CA MET A 78 19.42 10.93 -11.54
C MET A 78 18.95 10.50 -10.16
N ASP A 79 18.85 9.19 -9.94
CA ASP A 79 18.52 8.59 -8.65
C ASP A 79 19.43 7.37 -8.40
N GLU A 80 19.73 7.11 -7.13
CA GLU A 80 20.55 6.00 -6.70
C GLU A 80 19.67 4.91 -6.07
N LEU A 81 19.57 3.76 -6.75
CA LEU A 81 18.85 2.61 -6.22
C LEU A 81 19.79 1.66 -5.47
N TRP A 82 19.69 1.67 -4.14
CA TRP A 82 20.36 0.68 -3.30
C TRP A 82 19.56 -0.63 -3.29
N THR A 83 20.10 -1.70 -3.89
CA THR A 83 19.51 -3.04 -3.81
C THR A 83 20.05 -3.78 -2.60
N ARG A 84 19.16 -4.25 -1.72
CA ARG A 84 19.54 -5.14 -0.61
C ARG A 84 19.34 -6.59 -1.05
N PRO A 85 20.28 -7.51 -0.76
CA PRO A 85 20.12 -8.93 -1.07
C PRO A 85 19.02 -9.63 -0.25
N TYR A 86 18.54 -9.00 0.83
CA TYR A 86 17.50 -9.56 1.70
C TYR A 86 16.46 -8.51 2.11
N LEU A 87 15.18 -8.88 2.01
CA LEU A 87 14.04 -8.12 2.54
C LEU A 87 13.48 -8.89 3.74
N PRO A 88 13.49 -8.32 4.97
CA PRO A 88 13.06 -9.03 6.18
C PRO A 88 11.56 -9.35 6.22
N GLU A 89 10.76 -8.64 5.44
CA GLU A 89 9.32 -8.87 5.33
C GLU A 89 8.89 -8.90 3.87
N LEU A 90 8.24 -9.98 3.47
CA LEU A 90 7.62 -10.10 2.17
C LEU A 90 6.31 -9.29 2.15
N LYS A 91 6.01 -8.60 1.04
CA LYS A 91 4.75 -7.86 0.86
C LYS A 91 3.50 -8.71 1.14
N CYS A 92 3.57 -10.02 0.96
CA CYS A 92 2.48 -10.94 1.28
C CYS A 92 2.20 -11.12 2.78
N GLN A 93 3.18 -10.87 3.65
CA GLN A 93 3.00 -10.94 5.11
C GLN A 93 2.20 -9.74 5.63
N SER A 94 2.19 -8.63 4.88
CA SER A 94 1.39 -7.46 5.17
C SER A 94 -0.04 -7.58 4.61
N ALA A 95 -0.63 -8.77 4.62
CA ALA A 95 -1.97 -9.00 4.09
C ALA A 95 -3.02 -9.02 5.20
N GLU A 96 -4.10 -8.26 5.04
CA GLU A 96 -5.20 -8.18 5.99
C GLU A 96 -6.51 -8.62 5.37
N TRP A 97 -7.39 -9.22 6.17
CA TRP A 97 -8.78 -9.52 5.76
C TRP A 97 -9.66 -8.27 5.87
N ARG A 98 -10.30 -7.88 4.76
CA ARG A 98 -11.14 -6.67 4.69
C ARG A 98 -12.30 -6.81 3.71
N HIS A 99 -13.35 -6.02 3.90
CA HIS A 99 -14.47 -5.92 2.97
C HIS A 99 -14.06 -5.28 1.64
N ALA A 100 -14.74 -5.70 0.58
CA ALA A 100 -14.69 -5.03 -0.71
C ALA A 100 -15.10 -3.56 -0.55
N GLY A 101 -14.28 -2.62 -1.06
CA GLY A 101 -14.52 -1.17 -0.96
C GLY A 101 -13.90 -0.49 0.26
N SER A 102 -13.31 -1.25 1.20
CA SER A 102 -12.50 -0.64 2.27
C SER A 102 -11.22 -0.03 1.70
N LEU A 103 -10.79 1.11 2.25
CA LEU A 103 -9.51 1.72 1.87
C LEU A 103 -8.38 0.73 2.13
N LEU A 104 -7.50 0.59 1.13
CA LEU A 104 -6.30 -0.22 1.28
C LEU A 104 -5.45 0.40 2.39
N PRO A 105 -5.11 -0.39 3.41
CA PRO A 105 -4.28 0.13 4.48
C PRO A 105 -2.87 0.42 3.94
N GLU A 106 -2.22 1.41 4.53
CA GLU A 106 -0.89 1.86 4.12
C GLU A 106 0.14 1.49 5.19
N ILE A 107 1.25 0.90 4.79
CA ILE A 107 2.44 0.80 5.62
C ILE A 107 3.43 1.85 5.13
N CYS A 108 3.86 2.70 6.04
CA CYS A 108 5.06 3.51 5.86
C CYS A 108 6.27 2.66 6.26
N LYS A 109 7.20 2.43 5.32
CA LYS A 109 8.49 1.78 5.60
C LYS A 109 9.62 2.76 5.39
#